data_AF-A0AAV8SML6-F1
#
_entry.id   AF-A0AAV8SML6-F1
#
_cell.length_a   1.000
_cell.length_b   1.000
_cell.length_c   1.000
_cell.angle_alpha   90.00
_cell.angle_beta   90.00
_cell.angle_gamma   90.00
#
_symmetry.space_group_name_H-M   'P 1'
#
loop_
_entity.id
_entity.type
_entity.pdbx_description
1 polymer ?
#
loop_
_entity_poly.entity_id
_entity_poly.type
_entity_poly.pdbx_seq_one_letter_code
_entity_poly.pdbx_strand_id
1 'polypeptide(L)'
;MKKIVQSFHVQSKWRDEGYLPTFEEYMQIALVSGGYPMLSMISFMGIVESSTKEAIEWVQNFPKIVEASSIICRLMDDIVSHTFEQERPHVASTVECYLKQYGGASKEEAIEYFRKEIVNAWKDINEQYLKPTPVPPFFLERILNLARVMDATYKDDDAYTNSYGDGKKHAQI
;
A
#
# COMPACT_ATOMS: atom_id res chain seq x y z
N MET A 1 -5.02 5.42 -13.57
CA MET A 1 -3.87 6.01 -14.30
C MET A 1 -3.53 7.44 -13.91
N LYS A 2 -4.37 8.46 -14.17
CA LYS A 2 -3.99 9.88 -13.93
C LYS A 2 -3.46 10.17 -12.50
N LYS A 3 -4.17 9.76 -11.46
CA LYS A 3 -3.76 9.97 -10.05
C LYS A 3 -2.40 9.33 -9.72
N ILE A 4 -2.11 8.15 -10.27
CA ILE A 4 -0.83 7.44 -10.05
C ILE A 4 0.34 8.17 -10.71
N VAL A 5 0.15 8.64 -11.95
CA VAL A 5 1.19 9.42 -12.63
C VAL A 5 1.46 10.72 -11.88
N GLN A 6 0.42 11.37 -11.36
CA GLN A 6 0.57 12.57 -10.53
C GLN A 6 1.32 12.27 -9.23
N SER A 7 1.03 11.16 -8.54
CA SER A 7 1.75 10.78 -7.32
C SER A 7 3.22 10.47 -7.58
N PHE A 8 3.55 9.76 -8.68
CA PHE A 8 4.95 9.53 -9.07
C PHE A 8 5.67 10.82 -9.44
N HIS A 9 4.98 11.75 -10.09
CA HIS A 9 5.55 13.06 -10.39
C HIS A 9 5.89 13.85 -9.12
N VAL A 10 5.00 13.83 -8.11
CA VAL A 10 5.25 14.44 -6.80
C VAL A 10 6.47 13.80 -6.11
N GLN A 11 6.53 12.47 -6.05
CA GLN A 11 7.68 11.76 -5.45
C GLN A 11 9.00 12.06 -6.18
N SER A 12 8.97 12.15 -7.52
CA SER A 12 10.14 12.49 -8.32
C SER A 12 10.63 13.91 -8.02
N LYS A 13 9.70 14.87 -7.90
CA LYS A 13 10.01 16.24 -7.50
C LYS A 13 10.64 16.30 -6.10
N TRP A 14 10.05 15.57 -5.13
CA TRP A 14 10.61 15.50 -3.78
C TRP A 14 12.04 14.97 -3.76
N ARG A 15 12.31 13.90 -4.52
CA ARG A 15 13.66 13.35 -4.68
C ARG A 15 14.63 14.40 -5.27
N ASP A 16 14.24 15.01 -6.40
CA ASP A 16 15.15 15.91 -7.14
C ASP A 16 15.43 17.22 -6.37
N GLU A 17 14.49 17.68 -5.56
CA GLU A 17 14.62 18.86 -4.70
C GLU A 17 15.22 18.55 -3.31
N GLY A 18 15.44 17.27 -2.98
CA GLY A 18 15.83 16.84 -1.63
C GLY A 18 14.79 17.18 -0.56
N TYR A 19 13.51 17.33 -0.96
CA TYR A 19 12.42 17.63 -0.04
C TYR A 19 12.04 16.38 0.75
N LEU A 20 12.09 16.51 2.07
CA LEU A 20 11.67 15.47 3.00
C LEU A 20 10.26 15.82 3.52
N PRO A 21 9.18 15.17 3.05
CA PRO A 21 7.83 15.43 3.52
C PRO A 21 7.63 15.05 4.99
N THR A 22 6.49 15.44 5.57
CA THR A 22 6.02 14.83 6.83
C THR A 22 5.55 13.41 6.56
N PHE A 23 5.43 12.58 7.61
CA PHE A 23 4.90 11.22 7.49
C PHE A 23 3.48 11.22 6.90
N GLU A 24 2.59 12.10 7.35
CA GLU A 24 1.23 12.15 6.80
C GLU A 24 1.21 12.64 5.34
N GLU A 25 2.03 13.65 5.01
CA GLU A 25 2.16 14.15 3.63
C GLU A 25 2.67 13.04 2.70
N TYR A 26 3.69 12.30 3.13
CA TYR A 26 4.20 11.15 2.40
C TYR A 26 3.10 10.10 2.20
N MET A 27 2.42 9.68 3.27
CA MET A 27 1.42 8.62 3.21
C MET A 27 0.26 8.95 2.25
N GLN A 28 -0.20 10.21 2.21
CA GLN A 28 -1.24 10.63 1.27
C GLN A 28 -0.86 10.38 -0.21
N ILE A 29 0.42 10.57 -0.55
CA ILE A 29 0.95 10.32 -1.89
C ILE A 29 1.28 8.83 -2.08
N ALA A 30 1.88 8.20 -1.08
CA ALA A 30 2.41 6.84 -1.12
C ALA A 30 1.32 5.77 -1.24
N LEU A 31 0.16 6.00 -0.62
CA LEU A 31 -1.00 5.10 -0.74
C LEU A 31 -1.57 5.07 -2.16
N VAL A 32 -1.44 6.18 -2.91
CA VAL A 32 -1.85 6.25 -4.31
C VAL A 32 -0.75 5.71 -5.23
N SER A 33 0.51 6.07 -5.00
CA SER A 33 1.64 5.64 -5.84
C SER A 33 1.93 4.15 -5.72
N GLY A 34 1.53 3.50 -4.62
CA GLY A 34 1.54 2.03 -4.49
C GLY A 34 0.64 1.30 -5.50
N GLY A 35 -0.16 2.02 -6.30
CA GLY A 35 -0.93 1.44 -7.40
C GLY A 35 -2.14 0.61 -6.96
N TYR A 36 -2.33 0.42 -5.66
CA TYR A 36 -3.34 -0.47 -5.10
C TYR A 36 -4.78 -0.15 -5.48
N PRO A 37 -5.23 1.12 -5.41
CA PRO A 37 -6.58 1.47 -5.84
C PRO A 37 -6.82 1.14 -7.31
N MET A 38 -5.79 1.31 -8.15
CA MET A 38 -5.87 0.95 -9.56
C MET A 38 -5.90 -0.55 -9.76
N LEU A 39 -5.09 -1.32 -9.04
CA LEU A 39 -5.08 -2.77 -9.12
C LEU A 39 -6.46 -3.34 -8.74
N SER A 40 -7.08 -2.82 -7.68
CA SER A 40 -8.46 -3.15 -7.30
C SER A 40 -9.44 -2.89 -8.44
N MET A 41 -9.42 -1.70 -9.05
CA MET A 41 -10.29 -1.38 -10.19
C MET A 41 -10.05 -2.30 -11.40
N ILE A 42 -8.79 -2.61 -11.74
CA ILE A 42 -8.46 -3.50 -12.86
C ILE A 42 -8.96 -4.92 -12.57
N SER A 43 -8.84 -5.39 -11.32
CA SER A 43 -9.30 -6.72 -10.93
C SER A 43 -10.80 -6.93 -11.13
N PHE A 44 -11.58 -5.85 -11.19
CA PHE A 44 -13.03 -5.87 -11.40
C PHE A 44 -13.42 -5.94 -12.87
N MET A 45 -12.57 -5.49 -13.79
CA MET A 45 -12.91 -5.39 -15.22
C MET A 45 -13.17 -6.76 -15.88
N GLY A 46 -12.67 -7.84 -15.30
CA GLY A 46 -12.95 -9.21 -15.76
C GLY A 46 -14.24 -9.82 -15.22
N ILE A 47 -15.00 -9.08 -14.40
CA ILE A 47 -16.25 -9.53 -13.79
C ILE A 47 -17.42 -9.08 -14.69
N VAL A 48 -18.15 -10.05 -15.25
CA VAL A 48 -19.34 -9.81 -16.09
C VAL A 48 -20.56 -9.58 -15.19
N GLU A 49 -20.54 -8.47 -14.46
CA GLU A 49 -21.60 -8.06 -13.53
C GLU A 49 -22.06 -6.64 -13.83
N SER A 50 -23.37 -6.39 -13.68
CA SER A 50 -23.94 -5.07 -13.93
C SER A 50 -23.41 -4.00 -12.98
N SER A 51 -22.96 -4.42 -11.79
CA SER A 51 -22.44 -3.58 -10.71
C SER A 51 -20.96 -3.20 -10.85
N THR A 52 -20.27 -3.63 -11.91
CA THR A 52 -18.82 -3.38 -12.08
C THR A 52 -18.51 -1.88 -12.18
N LYS A 53 -19.39 -1.08 -12.81
CA LYS A 53 -19.17 0.37 -12.93
C LYS A 53 -19.28 1.05 -11.56
N GLU A 54 -20.32 0.74 -10.82
CA GLU A 54 -20.58 1.23 -9.46
C GLU A 54 -19.45 0.83 -8.51
N ALA A 55 -18.90 -0.39 -8.67
CA ALA A 55 -17.75 -0.84 -7.89
C ALA A 55 -16.46 -0.07 -8.21
N ILE A 56 -16.22 0.27 -9.49
CA ILE A 56 -15.09 1.10 -9.89
C ILE A 56 -15.24 2.52 -9.32
N GLU A 57 -16.41 3.13 -9.44
CA GLU A 57 -16.70 4.46 -8.88
C GLU A 57 -16.57 4.46 -7.35
N TRP A 58 -17.04 3.40 -6.70
CA TRP A 58 -16.85 3.20 -5.26
C TRP A 58 -15.37 3.17 -4.87
N VAL A 59 -14.53 2.40 -5.57
CA VAL A 59 -13.07 2.36 -5.31
C VAL A 59 -12.40 3.72 -5.56
N GLN A 60 -12.87 4.50 -6.54
CA GLN A 60 -12.32 5.84 -6.82
C GLN A 60 -12.51 6.84 -5.66
N ASN A 61 -13.57 6.63 -4.85
CA ASN A 61 -13.81 7.38 -3.62
C ASN A 61 -12.95 6.90 -2.44
N PHE A 62 -12.06 5.94 -2.67
CA PHE A 62 -11.06 5.45 -1.72
C PHE A 62 -11.70 4.99 -0.38
N PRO A 63 -12.61 4.00 -0.45
CA PRO A 63 -13.32 3.52 0.73
C PRO A 63 -12.37 2.87 1.71
N LYS A 64 -12.79 2.75 2.97
CA LYS A 64 -11.92 2.31 4.08
C LYS A 64 -11.19 0.98 3.82
N ILE A 65 -11.82 0.01 3.15
CA ILE A 65 -11.16 -1.25 2.79
C ILE A 65 -10.00 -1.04 1.79
N VAL A 66 -10.16 -0.13 0.81
CA VAL A 66 -9.11 0.19 -0.17
C VAL A 66 -8.00 0.98 0.48
N GLU A 67 -8.33 1.93 1.36
CA GLU A 67 -7.34 2.65 2.18
C GLU A 67 -6.52 1.66 3.01
N ALA A 68 -7.19 0.80 3.77
CA ALA A 68 -6.55 -0.20 4.63
C ALA A 68 -5.65 -1.16 3.84
N SER A 69 -6.12 -1.70 2.71
CA SER A 69 -5.27 -2.55 1.87
C SER A 69 -4.08 -1.79 1.25
N SER A 70 -4.25 -0.51 0.93
CA SER A 70 -3.16 0.34 0.45
C SER A 70 -2.13 0.59 1.55
N ILE A 71 -2.55 0.76 2.81
CA ILE A 71 -1.67 0.90 3.98
C ILE A 71 -0.86 -0.37 4.19
N ILE A 72 -1.51 -1.54 4.16
CA ILE A 72 -0.81 -2.83 4.28
C ILE A 72 0.26 -2.95 3.19
N CYS A 73 -0.12 -2.74 1.92
CA CYS A 73 0.80 -2.79 0.80
C CYS A 73 1.99 -1.84 0.99
N ARG A 74 1.72 -0.56 1.25
CA ARG A 74 2.76 0.49 1.31
C ARG A 74 3.70 0.27 2.49
N LEU A 75 3.17 0.03 3.69
CA LEU A 75 4.01 -0.12 4.87
C LEU A 75 4.84 -1.41 4.84
N MET A 76 4.30 -2.51 4.32
CA MET A 76 5.08 -3.74 4.19
C MET A 76 6.20 -3.59 3.16
N ASP A 77 5.89 -3.03 1.98
CA ASP A 77 6.87 -2.69 0.93
C ASP A 77 7.99 -1.83 1.51
N ASP A 78 7.66 -0.66 2.08
CA ASP A 78 8.64 0.27 2.64
C ASP A 78 9.48 -0.34 3.79
N ILE A 79 8.93 -1.24 4.62
CA ILE A 79 9.71 -1.88 5.71
C ILE A 79 10.83 -2.75 5.13
N VAL A 80 10.54 -3.56 4.12
CA VAL A 80 11.50 -4.54 3.58
C VAL A 80 12.38 -3.94 2.48
N SER A 81 11.89 -2.96 1.73
CA SER A 81 12.63 -2.27 0.66
C SER A 81 13.57 -1.19 1.18
N HIS A 82 13.30 -0.61 2.36
CA HIS A 82 13.94 0.62 2.82
C HIS A 82 15.47 0.58 2.74
N THR A 83 16.11 -0.50 3.19
CA THR A 83 17.58 -0.58 3.17
C THR A 83 18.13 -0.49 1.75
N PHE A 84 17.55 -1.24 0.81
CA PHE A 84 17.96 -1.25 -0.59
C PHE A 84 17.63 0.08 -1.30
N GLU A 85 16.48 0.68 -0.99
CA GLU A 85 16.06 1.94 -1.62
C GLU A 85 16.93 3.13 -1.19
N GLN A 86 17.43 3.14 0.06
CA GLN A 86 18.33 4.19 0.54
C GLN A 86 19.77 4.06 0.01
N GLU A 87 20.16 2.92 -0.58
CA GLU A 87 21.48 2.76 -1.23
C GLU A 87 21.57 3.45 -2.60
N ARG A 88 20.45 3.92 -3.14
CA ARG A 88 20.36 4.60 -4.45
C ARG A 88 19.64 5.95 -4.32
N PRO A 89 19.76 6.86 -5.31
CA PRO A 89 18.96 8.09 -5.33
C PRO A 89 17.46 7.79 -5.42
N HIS A 90 16.79 7.77 -4.27
CA HIS A 90 15.36 7.49 -4.14
C HIS A 90 14.67 8.58 -3.31
N VAL A 91 13.35 8.68 -3.43
CA VAL A 91 12.56 9.51 -2.50
C VAL A 91 12.70 8.94 -1.09
N ALA A 92 12.68 9.81 -0.08
CA ALA A 92 12.64 9.41 1.31
C ALA A 92 11.51 8.40 1.56
N SER A 93 11.81 7.30 2.25
CA SER A 93 10.80 6.27 2.56
C SER A 93 9.93 6.71 3.73
N THR A 94 8.91 5.91 4.04
CA THR A 94 8.07 6.12 5.23
C THR A 94 8.92 6.29 6.51
N VAL A 95 10.04 5.56 6.63
CA VAL A 95 10.92 5.61 7.82
C VAL A 95 11.54 7.00 8.00
N GLU A 96 12.18 7.57 6.98
CA GLU A 96 12.81 8.89 7.08
C GLU A 96 11.77 9.99 7.37
N CYS A 97 10.60 9.89 6.75
CA CYS A 97 9.51 10.85 6.96
C CYS A 97 9.02 10.80 8.42
N TYR A 98 8.88 9.59 8.98
CA TYR A 98 8.51 9.39 10.39
C TYR A 98 9.57 9.92 11.35
N LEU A 99 10.84 9.56 11.14
CA LEU A 99 11.95 9.99 12.00
C LEU A 99 12.09 11.51 12.02
N LYS A 100 11.96 12.18 10.87
CA LYS A 100 11.95 13.65 10.80
C LYS A 100 10.82 14.24 11.62
N GLN A 101 9.61 13.73 11.46
CA GLN A 101 8.44 14.32 12.07
C GLN A 101 8.41 14.15 13.59
N TYR A 102 8.84 12.99 14.08
CA TYR A 102 8.77 12.65 15.49
C TYR A 102 10.10 12.85 16.25
N GLY A 103 11.16 13.35 15.58
CA GLY A 103 12.31 14.09 16.14
C GLY A 103 13.18 13.41 17.21
N GLY A 104 12.78 12.26 17.75
CA GLY A 104 13.45 11.51 18.80
C GLY A 104 13.07 10.02 18.81
N ALA A 105 12.41 9.55 17.74
CA ALA A 105 12.12 8.15 17.56
C ALA A 105 13.34 7.41 16.96
N SER A 106 13.53 6.14 17.30
CA SER A 106 14.47 5.26 16.61
C SER A 106 13.82 4.62 15.38
N LYS A 107 14.64 4.04 14.49
CA LYS A 107 14.15 3.26 13.34
C LYS A 107 13.30 2.07 13.81
N GLU A 108 13.67 1.44 14.91
CA GLU A 108 12.94 0.32 15.51
C GLU A 108 11.56 0.78 16.01
N GLU A 109 11.47 1.95 16.63
CA GLU A 109 10.20 2.54 17.07
C GLU A 109 9.30 2.87 15.87
N ALA A 110 9.86 3.39 14.77
CA ALA A 110 9.14 3.62 13.53
C ALA A 110 8.59 2.32 12.93
N ILE A 111 9.41 1.26 12.84
CA ILE A 111 8.99 -0.06 12.33
C ILE A 111 7.90 -0.66 13.22
N GLU A 112 8.03 -0.56 14.54
CA GLU A 112 7.01 -1.04 15.48
C GLU A 112 5.69 -0.28 15.33
N TYR A 113 5.75 1.04 15.11
CA TYR A 113 4.59 1.84 14.78
C TYR A 113 3.93 1.38 13.47
N PHE A 114 4.70 1.17 12.40
CA PHE A 114 4.17 0.70 11.11
C PHE A 114 3.53 -0.69 11.21
N ARG A 115 4.12 -1.60 11.99
CA ARG A 115 3.53 -2.93 12.27
C ARG A 115 2.18 -2.82 12.97
N LYS A 116 2.04 -1.90 13.92
CA LYS A 116 0.75 -1.62 14.58
C LYS A 116 -0.28 -1.07 13.59
N GLU A 117 0.13 -0.17 12.71
CA GLU A 117 -0.74 0.36 11.65
C GLU A 117 -1.18 -0.72 10.65
N ILE A 118 -0.30 -1.66 10.28
CA ILE A 118 -0.65 -2.83 9.47
C ILE A 118 -1.71 -3.69 10.18
N VAL A 119 -1.53 -3.97 11.48
CA VAL A 119 -2.52 -4.71 12.27
C VAL A 119 -3.85 -3.97 12.35
N ASN A 120 -3.83 -2.65 12.50
CA ASN A 120 -5.04 -1.83 12.51
C ASN A 120 -5.74 -1.84 11.15
N ALA A 121 -4.99 -1.76 10.05
CA ALA A 121 -5.53 -1.87 8.70
C ALA A 121 -6.19 -3.24 8.45
N TRP A 122 -5.63 -4.34 8.96
CA TRP A 122 -6.29 -5.65 8.92
C TRP A 122 -7.62 -5.68 9.67
N LYS A 123 -7.70 -5.00 10.83
CA LYS A 123 -8.97 -4.84 11.57
C LYS A 123 -9.97 -4.03 10.77
N ASP A 124 -9.53 -2.94 10.15
CA ASP A 124 -10.37 -2.11 9.30
C ASP A 124 -10.97 -2.93 8.14
N ILE A 125 -10.17 -3.76 7.46
CA ILE A 125 -10.68 -4.68 6.43
C ILE A 125 -11.78 -5.59 6.99
N ASN A 126 -11.53 -6.24 8.14
CA ASN A 126 -12.51 -7.12 8.78
C ASN A 126 -13.80 -6.38 9.15
N GLU A 127 -13.71 -5.16 9.68
CA GLU A 127 -14.88 -4.34 9.99
C GLU A 127 -15.73 -3.98 8.76
N GLN A 128 -15.11 -3.80 7.59
CA GLN A 128 -15.86 -3.48 6.37
C GLN A 128 -16.76 -4.65 5.92
N TYR A 129 -16.42 -5.90 6.27
CA TYR A 129 -17.31 -7.04 6.04
C TYR A 129 -18.50 -7.10 7.00
N LEU A 130 -18.44 -6.39 8.12
CA LEU A 130 -19.52 -6.33 9.12
C LEU A 130 -20.51 -5.19 8.84
N LYS A 131 -20.17 -4.27 7.93
CA LYS A 131 -20.95 -3.07 7.60
C LYS A 131 -21.63 -3.24 6.24
N PRO A 132 -22.83 -2.66 6.02
CA PRO A 132 -23.42 -2.61 4.68
C PRO A 132 -22.48 -1.90 3.71
N THR A 133 -22.32 -2.46 2.51
CA THR A 133 -21.51 -1.85 1.44
C THR A 133 -22.36 -1.63 0.19
N PRO A 134 -22.03 -0.62 -0.64
CA PRO A 134 -22.80 -0.30 -1.85
C PRO A 134 -22.50 -1.27 -3.00
N VAL A 135 -21.59 -2.22 -2.80
CA VAL A 135 -21.14 -3.17 -3.82
C VAL A 135 -21.34 -4.60 -3.34
N PRO A 136 -21.53 -5.57 -4.24
CA PRO A 136 -21.56 -6.98 -3.88
C PRO A 136 -20.30 -7.46 -3.12
N PRO A 137 -20.44 -8.43 -2.19
CA PRO A 137 -19.33 -8.92 -1.36
C PRO A 137 -18.11 -9.45 -2.12
N PHE A 138 -18.28 -9.97 -3.34
CA PHE A 138 -17.16 -10.49 -4.12
C PHE A 138 -16.17 -9.38 -4.54
N PHE A 139 -16.60 -8.11 -4.63
CA PHE A 139 -15.67 -6.99 -4.86
C PHE A 139 -14.78 -6.73 -3.64
N LEU A 140 -15.32 -6.87 -2.43
CA LEU A 140 -14.52 -6.81 -1.20
C LEU A 140 -13.54 -7.99 -1.15
N GLU A 141 -13.99 -9.19 -1.54
CA GLU A 141 -13.15 -10.40 -1.57
C GLU A 141 -11.94 -10.23 -2.50
N ARG A 142 -12.12 -9.59 -3.65
CA ARG A 142 -10.99 -9.24 -4.54
C ARG A 142 -9.99 -8.33 -3.85
N ILE A 143 -10.45 -7.28 -3.16
CA ILE A 143 -9.57 -6.35 -2.44
C ILE A 143 -8.83 -7.07 -1.30
N LEU A 144 -9.54 -7.90 -0.52
CA LEU A 144 -8.96 -8.72 0.54
C LEU A 144 -7.89 -9.68 0.00
N ASN A 145 -8.16 -10.35 -1.11
CA ASN A 145 -7.21 -11.29 -1.71
C ASN A 145 -5.98 -10.58 -2.25
N LEU A 146 -6.13 -9.38 -2.81
CA LEU A 146 -4.97 -8.55 -3.12
C LEU A 146 -4.15 -8.30 -1.85
N ALA A 147 -4.78 -7.86 -0.75
CA ALA A 147 -4.06 -7.54 0.50
C ALA A 147 -3.24 -8.74 1.01
N ARG A 148 -3.81 -9.95 0.90
CA ARG A 148 -3.11 -11.21 1.23
C ARG A 148 -1.92 -11.49 0.33
N VAL A 149 -2.00 -11.13 -0.96
CA VAL A 149 -0.85 -11.27 -1.88
C VAL A 149 0.28 -10.35 -1.44
N MET A 150 0.00 -9.12 -1.00
CA MET A 150 1.05 -8.22 -0.49
C MET A 150 1.64 -8.75 0.81
N ASP A 151 0.80 -9.25 1.71
CA ASP A 151 1.27 -9.87 2.96
C ASP A 151 2.23 -11.03 2.68
N ALA A 152 1.89 -11.89 1.72
CA ALA A 152 2.76 -12.99 1.31
C ALA A 152 4.02 -12.53 0.57
N THR A 153 3.92 -11.48 -0.25
CA THR A 153 5.04 -10.98 -1.09
C THR A 153 6.09 -10.28 -0.25
N TYR A 154 5.68 -9.50 0.74
CA TYR A 154 6.55 -8.64 1.55
C TYR A 154 6.68 -9.12 3.00
N LYS A 155 6.35 -10.39 3.25
CA LYS A 155 6.34 -10.96 4.60
C LYS A 155 7.69 -10.87 5.29
N ASP A 156 8.71 -11.30 4.57
CA ASP A 156 10.06 -11.52 5.09
C ASP A 156 11.11 -10.69 4.32
N ASP A 157 10.87 -10.37 3.04
CA ASP A 157 11.79 -9.65 2.16
C ASP A 157 11.01 -9.01 0.97
N ASP A 158 11.67 -8.18 0.17
CA ASP A 158 11.14 -7.68 -1.11
C ASP A 158 11.17 -8.79 -2.19
N ALA A 159 10.25 -9.76 -2.08
CA ALA A 159 10.14 -10.85 -3.04
C ALA A 159 9.60 -10.41 -4.40
N TYR A 160 9.08 -9.18 -4.51
CA TYR A 160 8.63 -8.61 -5.77
C TYR A 160 9.81 -8.23 -6.66
N THR A 161 10.75 -7.46 -6.12
CA THR A 161 11.96 -7.05 -6.84
C THR A 161 13.00 -8.16 -6.85
N ASN A 162 13.16 -8.89 -5.74
CA ASN A 162 14.21 -9.89 -5.53
C ASN A 162 13.63 -11.32 -5.44
N SER A 163 13.07 -11.81 -6.54
CA SER A 163 12.41 -13.12 -6.63
C SER A 163 13.33 -14.36 -6.43
N TYR A 164 14.63 -14.15 -6.18
CA TYR A 164 15.61 -15.20 -5.93
C TYR A 164 15.81 -15.51 -4.44
N GLY A 165 15.21 -14.72 -3.54
CA GLY A 165 15.17 -14.98 -2.10
C GLY A 165 14.18 -16.08 -1.70
N ASP A 166 13.95 -16.24 -0.39
CA ASP A 166 13.14 -17.30 0.22
C ASP A 166 11.65 -17.28 -0.21
N GLY A 167 11.20 -16.24 -0.93
CA GLY A 167 9.87 -16.10 -1.54
C GLY A 167 9.46 -17.21 -2.52
N LYS A 168 10.40 -18.07 -2.95
CA LYS A 168 10.06 -19.29 -3.71
C LYS A 168 9.28 -20.33 -2.91
N LYS A 169 9.31 -20.30 -1.57
CA LYS A 169 8.62 -21.31 -0.75
C LYS A 169 7.09 -21.31 -0.88
N HIS A 170 6.52 -20.20 -1.38
CA HIS A 170 5.06 -20.04 -1.46
C HIS A 170 4.51 -19.93 -2.90
N ALA A 171 5.38 -19.83 -3.91
CA ALA A 171 4.99 -19.67 -5.32
C ALA A 171 5.01 -20.99 -6.13
N GLN A 172 5.31 -22.13 -5.50
CA GLN A 172 5.14 -23.45 -6.12
C GLN A 172 3.70 -23.94 -5.87
N ILE A 173 2.83 -23.69 -6.85
CA ILE A 173 1.52 -24.36 -7.00
C ILE A 173 1.60 -25.24 -8.24
#